data_AF-A0A533YRF6-F1
#
_entry.id   AF-A0A533YRF6-F1
#
_cell.length_a   1.000
_cell.length_b   1.000
_cell.length_c   1.000
_cell.angle_alpha   90.00
_cell.angle_beta   90.00
_cell.angle_gamma   90.00
#
_symmetry.space_group_name_H-M   'P 1'
#
loop_
_entity.id
_entity.type
_entity.pdbx_description
1 polymer ?
#
loop_
_entity_poly.entity_id
_entity_poly.type
_entity_poly.pdbx_seq_one_letter_code
_entity_poly.pdbx_strand_id
1 'polypeptide(L)'
;MATNDREKKPNDTPSAETSKAADPEEAKRKARRKLKPVGPIMKPLSDEEIKTLLNDPEDKERENLLDAMPKGRDYDDQDGF
;
A
#
# COMPACT_ATOMS: atom_id res chain seq x y z
N MET A 1 -16.72 -56.15 -34.48
CA MET A 1 -16.05 -56.22 -33.17
C MET A 1 -16.75 -55.26 -32.21
N ALA A 2 -17.07 -55.78 -31.01
CA ALA A 2 -17.57 -55.18 -29.75
C ALA A 2 -18.27 -53.80 -29.71
N THR A 3 -19.53 -53.82 -29.23
CA THR A 3 -20.24 -52.71 -28.56
C THR A 3 -20.00 -52.77 -27.04
N ASN A 4 -19.71 -51.63 -26.39
CA ASN A 4 -19.83 -51.39 -24.93
C ASN A 4 -20.12 -49.87 -24.81
N ASP A 5 -21.34 -49.38 -24.65
CA ASP A 5 -22.27 -49.46 -23.52
C ASP A 5 -21.76 -48.78 -22.21
N ARG A 6 -22.47 -47.69 -21.88
CA ARG A 6 -22.89 -47.26 -20.53
C ARG A 6 -21.96 -46.44 -19.60
N GLU A 7 -22.39 -45.18 -19.43
CA GLU A 7 -22.44 -44.36 -18.19
C GLU A 7 -21.15 -43.98 -17.45
N LYS A 8 -20.92 -42.66 -17.31
CA LYS A 8 -20.96 -41.99 -15.99
C LYS A 8 -21.00 -40.46 -16.13
N LYS A 9 -21.88 -39.86 -15.33
CA LYS A 9 -22.19 -38.41 -15.21
C LYS A 9 -20.97 -37.58 -14.77
N PRO A 10 -21.01 -36.23 -14.91
CA PRO A 10 -19.95 -35.36 -14.39
C PRO A 10 -19.86 -35.50 -12.86
N ASN A 11 -18.68 -35.86 -12.35
CA ASN A 11 -18.42 -35.78 -10.93
C ASN A 11 -18.14 -34.31 -10.57
N ASP A 12 -19.20 -33.61 -10.17
CA ASP A 12 -19.08 -32.56 -9.16
C ASP A 12 -18.64 -33.23 -7.85
N THR A 13 -17.43 -32.93 -7.41
CA THR A 13 -17.13 -32.92 -5.98
C THR A 13 -15.97 -31.95 -5.77
N PRO A 14 -16.17 -30.84 -5.05
CA PRO A 14 -15.05 -30.02 -4.61
C PRO A 14 -14.25 -30.90 -3.64
N SER A 15 -12.97 -31.08 -3.96
CA SER A 15 -12.02 -31.70 -3.03
C SER A 15 -12.15 -30.96 -1.70
N ALA A 16 -12.60 -31.68 -0.68
CA ALA A 16 -12.73 -31.22 0.69
C ALA A 16 -11.33 -31.01 1.27
N GLU A 17 -10.63 -29.99 0.80
CA GLU A 17 -9.58 -29.36 1.58
C GLU A 17 -10.28 -28.72 2.77
N THR A 18 -9.98 -29.26 3.95
CA THR A 18 -10.40 -28.75 5.25
C THR A 18 -10.53 -27.23 5.21
N SER A 19 -11.77 -26.74 5.29
CA SER A 19 -12.09 -25.33 5.37
C SER A 19 -11.53 -24.80 6.69
N LYS A 20 -10.23 -24.47 6.68
CA LYS A 20 -9.69 -23.54 7.67
C LYS A 20 -10.59 -22.32 7.58
N ALA A 21 -11.30 -22.02 8.67
CA ALA A 21 -12.12 -20.84 8.77
C ALA A 21 -11.30 -19.69 8.20
N ALA A 22 -11.79 -19.09 7.11
CA ALA A 22 -11.03 -18.08 6.39
C ALA A 22 -10.65 -17.01 7.43
N ASP A 23 -9.35 -16.88 7.70
CA ASP A 23 -8.86 -15.89 8.65
C ASP A 23 -9.50 -14.56 8.22
N PRO A 24 -10.28 -13.90 9.09
CA PRO A 24 -10.98 -12.67 8.73
C PRO A 24 -9.99 -11.62 8.18
N GLU A 25 -8.73 -11.66 8.61
CA GLU A 25 -7.67 -10.81 8.05
C GLU A 25 -7.25 -11.20 6.62
N GLU A 26 -7.28 -12.48 6.26
CA GLU A 26 -7.00 -12.93 4.89
C GLU A 26 -8.12 -12.53 3.91
N ALA A 27 -9.38 -12.57 4.35
CA ALA A 27 -10.51 -12.07 3.58
C ALA A 27 -10.43 -10.56 3.36
N LYS A 28 -10.09 -9.79 4.41
CA LYS A 28 -9.82 -8.35 4.30
C LYS A 28 -8.65 -8.04 3.38
N ARG A 29 -7.53 -8.78 3.46
CA ARG A 29 -6.39 -8.63 2.54
C ARG A 29 -6.79 -8.91 1.10
N LYS A 30 -7.57 -9.97 0.84
CA LYS A 30 -8.09 -10.29 -0.50
C LYS A 30 -9.02 -9.19 -1.03
N ALA A 31 -9.89 -8.63 -0.17
CA ALA A 31 -10.77 -7.53 -0.54
C ALA A 31 -9.98 -6.26 -0.88
N ARG A 32 -8.97 -5.90 -0.08
CA ARG A 32 -8.08 -4.75 -0.33
C ARG A 32 -7.25 -4.91 -1.60
N ARG A 33 -6.81 -6.13 -1.94
CA ARG A 33 -6.11 -6.42 -3.20
C ARG A 33 -7.00 -6.28 -4.45
N LYS A 34 -8.30 -6.54 -4.31
CA LYS A 34 -9.29 -6.42 -5.41
C LYS A 34 -9.81 -5.00 -5.58
N LEU A 35 -9.65 -4.15 -4.57
CA LEU A 35 -10.07 -2.76 -4.62
C LEU A 35 -9.15 -2.00 -5.58
N LYS A 36 -9.72 -1.53 -6.70
CA LYS A 36 -9.00 -0.62 -7.58
C LYS A 36 -8.72 0.69 -6.83
N PRO A 37 -7.54 1.32 -7.01
CA PRO A 37 -7.28 2.63 -6.42
C PRO A 37 -8.40 3.59 -6.81
N VAL A 38 -8.91 4.29 -5.81
CA VAL A 38 -9.97 5.29 -5.99
C VAL A 38 -9.31 6.57 -6.46
N GLY A 39 -9.66 7.02 -7.66
CA GLY A 39 -9.12 8.24 -8.27
C GLY A 39 -8.21 7.97 -9.48
N PRO A 40 -7.69 9.03 -10.11
CA PRO A 40 -6.79 8.91 -11.24
C PRO A 40 -5.54 8.11 -10.86
N ILE A 41 -5.14 7.16 -11.70
CA ILE A 41 -3.86 6.49 -11.55
C ILE A 41 -2.77 7.52 -11.85
N MET A 42 -2.16 8.06 -10.81
CA MET A 42 -1.02 8.96 -10.97
C MET A 42 0.16 8.16 -11.52
N LYS A 43 0.77 8.68 -12.57
CA LYS A 43 2.04 8.14 -13.07
C LYS A 43 3.11 8.41 -12.00
N PRO A 44 4.05 7.48 -11.78
CA PRO A 44 5.23 7.80 -10.99
C PRO A 44 5.96 8.98 -11.64
N LEU A 45 6.55 9.83 -10.81
CA LEU A 45 7.39 10.93 -11.27
C LEU A 45 8.56 10.37 -12.10
N SER A 46 8.94 11.10 -13.14
CA SER A 46 10.14 10.81 -13.91
C SER A 46 11.40 11.10 -13.10
N ASP A 47 12.52 10.46 -13.47
CA ASP A 47 13.80 10.68 -12.80
C ASP A 47 14.25 12.15 -12.84
N GLU A 48 13.85 12.90 -13.87
CA GLU A 48 14.12 14.33 -14.00
C GLU A 48 13.29 15.16 -13.02
N GLU A 49 11.98 14.89 -12.91
CA GLU A 49 11.09 15.56 -11.95
C GLU A 49 11.49 15.26 -10.50
N ILE A 50 11.96 14.04 -10.23
CA ILE A 50 12.50 13.66 -8.92
C ILE A 50 13.77 14.46 -8.62
N LYS A 51 14.68 14.60 -9.59
CA LYS A 51 15.91 15.39 -9.42
C LYS A 51 15.63 16.87 -9.18
N THR A 52 14.63 17.45 -9.86
CA THR A 52 14.24 18.84 -9.66
C THR A 52 13.65 19.06 -8.27
N LEU A 53 12.80 18.15 -7.80
CA LEU A 53 12.23 18.23 -6.45
C LEU A 53 13.31 18.08 -5.36
N LEU A 54 14.24 17.15 -5.53
CA LEU A 54 15.33 16.93 -4.57
C LEU A 54 16.36 18.06 -4.53
N ASN A 55 16.51 18.81 -5.63
CA ASN A 55 17.52 19.85 -5.76
C ASN A 55 16.91 21.24 -5.85
N ASP A 56 15.68 21.41 -5.38
CA ASP A 56 15.03 22.70 -5.35
C ASP A 56 15.89 23.69 -4.54
N PRO A 57 16.39 24.77 -5.16
CA PRO A 57 17.20 25.75 -4.45
C PRO A 57 16.43 26.42 -3.30
N GLU A 58 15.10 26.59 -3.42
CA GLU A 58 14.28 27.20 -2.38
C GLU A 58 14.22 26.32 -1.12
N ASP A 59 14.15 25.00 -1.30
CA ASP A 59 14.17 24.04 -0.18
C ASP A 59 15.51 24.08 0.56
N LYS A 60 16.63 24.15 -0.17
CA LYS A 60 17.97 24.25 0.41
C LYS A 60 18.15 25.55 1.18
N GLU A 61 17.66 26.67 0.65
CA GLU A 61 17.68 27.96 1.35
C GLU A 61 16.82 27.93 2.61
N ARG A 62 15.64 27.31 2.56
CA ARG A 62 14.78 27.13 3.73
C ARG A 62 15.48 26.32 4.81
N GLU A 63 16.12 25.20 4.46
CA GLU A 63 16.86 24.38 5.43
C GLU A 63 18.01 25.16 6.08
N ASN A 64 18.78 25.90 5.29
CA ASN A 64 19.85 26.75 5.80
C ASN A 64 19.33 27.83 6.76
N LEU A 65 18.19 28.45 6.45
CA LEU A 65 17.56 29.43 7.33
C LEU A 65 17.04 28.80 8.62
N LEU A 66 16.43 27.61 8.55
CA LEU A 66 15.96 26.89 9.72
C LEU A 66 17.10 26.44 10.65
N ASP A 67 18.25 26.06 10.08
CA ASP A 67 19.43 25.71 10.89
C ASP A 67 20.09 26.95 11.50
N ALA A 68 20.06 28.08 10.81
CA ALA A 68 20.53 29.38 11.31
C ALA A 68 19.59 30.00 12.35
N MET A 69 18.32 29.58 12.39
CA MET A 69 17.40 30.02 13.43
C MET A 69 17.92 29.52 14.79
N PRO A 70 17.84 30.35 15.84
CA PRO A 70 18.11 29.90 17.20
C PRO A 70 17.22 28.69 17.49
N LYS A 71 17.82 27.50 17.58
CA LYS A 71 17.15 26.31 18.09
C LYS A 71 16.72 26.69 19.50
N GLY A 72 15.41 26.86 19.69
CA GLY A 72 14.85 27.51 20.88
C GLY A 72 15.55 27.01 22.12
N ARG A 73 16.03 27.95 22.96
CA ARG A 73 16.45 27.64 24.32
C ARG A 73 15.40 26.73 24.92
N ASP A 74 15.86 25.65 25.53
CA ASP A 74 15.03 24.77 26.35
C ASP A 74 14.05 25.66 27.13
N TYR A 75 12.77 25.61 26.75
CA TYR A 75 11.71 26.34 27.42
C TYR A 75 11.47 25.67 28.78
N ASP A 76 12.46 25.77 29.67
CA ASP A 76 12.34 25.46 31.10
C ASP A 76 11.74 26.66 31.86
N ASP A 77 11.59 27.81 31.20
CA ASP A 77 10.89 28.98 31.74
C ASP A 77 9.40 28.92 31.33
N GLN A 78 8.69 27.86 31.79
CA GLN A 78 7.24 27.94 32.00
C GLN A 78 7.00 28.85 33.22
N ASP A 79 7.14 30.17 33.03
CA ASP A 79 6.69 31.14 34.01
C ASP A 79 5.16 31.10 34.06
N GLY A 80 4.66 30.48 35.13
CA GLY A 80 3.24 30.37 35.41
C GLY A 80 2.62 31.72 35.69
N PHE A 81 1.55 32.01 34.97
CA PHE A 81 0.50 32.95 35.36
C PHE A 81 -0.86 32.31 35.13
#